data_AF-A0A222FPS4-F1
#
_entry.id   AF-A0A222FPS4-F1
#
_cell.length_a   1.000
_cell.length_b   1.000
_cell.length_c   1.000
_cell.angle_alpha   90.00
_cell.angle_beta   90.00
_cell.angle_gamma   90.00
#
_symmetry.space_group_name_H-M   'P 1'
#
loop_
_entity.id
_entity.type
_entity.pdbx_description
1 polymer ?
#
loop_
_entity_poly.entity_id
_entity_poly.type
_entity_poly.pdbx_seq_one_letter_code
_entity_poly.pdbx_strand_id
1 'polypeptide(L)' 'MEFSSFSEFLAMGKHGFYVWLSYGLTALIVAFNVLQPWLRRRQLIKQHTQRLRREKKHAPST' A
#
# COMPACT_ATOMS: atom_id res chain seq x y z
N MET A 1 37.32 -16.57 3.18
CA MET A 1 36.29 -15.54 3.44
C MET A 1 35.24 -15.69 2.35
N GLU A 2 34.18 -16.45 2.64
CA GLU A 2 33.20 -17.00 1.66
C GLU A 2 31.89 -16.18 1.60
N PHE A 3 31.95 -14.89 1.89
CA PHE A 3 30.77 -14.00 1.83
C PHE A 3 31.18 -12.61 1.35
N SER A 4 31.99 -12.58 0.29
CA SER A 4 32.56 -11.34 -0.24
C SER A 4 31.56 -10.65 -1.16
N SER A 5 30.62 -9.94 -0.53
CA SER A 5 29.80 -8.89 -1.13
C SER A 5 28.45 -9.30 -1.70
N PHE A 6 27.40 -8.70 -1.11
CA PHE A 6 26.05 -8.58 -1.66
C PHE A 6 26.04 -8.07 -3.12
N SER A 7 27.11 -7.37 -3.50
CA SER A 7 27.34 -6.86 -4.85
C SER A 7 27.68 -7.95 -5.87
N GLU A 8 28.35 -9.06 -5.48
CA GLU A 8 28.56 -10.22 -6.38
C GLU A 8 27.25 -11.01 -6.57
N PHE A 9 26.42 -11.11 -5.53
CA PHE A 9 25.09 -11.71 -5.62
C PHE A 9 24.15 -10.93 -6.55
N LEU A 10 24.29 -9.60 -6.56
CA LEU A 10 23.57 -8.71 -7.48
C LEU A 10 24.19 -8.70 -8.89
N ALA A 11 25.50 -8.90 -9.00
CA ALA A 11 26.27 -8.87 -10.24
C ALA A 11 26.47 -10.25 -10.91
N MET A 12 25.91 -11.34 -10.36
CA MET A 12 25.88 -12.67 -10.98
C MET A 12 24.87 -12.72 -12.15
N GLY A 13 25.04 -11.81 -13.12
CA GLY A 13 24.30 -11.73 -14.37
C GLY A 13 22.78 -11.87 -14.22
N LYS A 14 22.22 -12.91 -14.87
CA LYS A 14 20.77 -13.09 -15.05
C LYS A 14 20.02 -13.39 -13.76
N HIS A 15 20.66 -13.90 -12.69
CA HIS A 15 19.96 -14.38 -11.49
C HIS A 15 19.50 -13.24 -10.56
N GLY A 16 20.32 -12.20 -10.38
CA GLY A 16 19.95 -11.04 -9.55
C GLY A 16 18.69 -10.31 -10.06
N PHE A 17 18.49 -10.28 -11.38
CA PHE A 17 17.31 -9.70 -12.02
C PHE A 17 16.03 -10.47 -11.69
N TYR A 18 16.06 -11.81 -11.69
CA TYR A 18 14.90 -12.62 -11.31
C TYR A 18 14.53 -12.44 -9.84
N VAL A 19 15.53 -12.38 -8.95
CA VAL A 19 15.31 -12.14 -7.52
C VAL A 19 14.61 -10.80 -7.30
N TRP A 20 15.12 -9.73 -7.92
CA TRP A 20 14.51 -8.41 -7.83
C TRP A 20 13.09 -8.36 -8.40
N LEU A 21 12.83 -9.05 -9.52
CA LEU A 21 11.47 -9.15 -10.08
C LEU A 21 10.52 -9.92 -9.16
N SER A 22 10.96 -11.03 -8.57
CA SER A 22 10.15 -11.80 -7.61
C SER A 22 9.83 -10.95 -6.39
N TYR A 23 10.83 -10.29 -5.79
CA TYR A 23 10.61 -9.37 -4.66
C TYR A 23 9.72 -8.18 -5.05
N GLY A 24 9.93 -7.58 -6.22
CA GLY A 24 9.12 -6.48 -6.73
C GLY A 24 7.66 -6.88 -6.95
N LEU A 25 7.43 -8.07 -7.52
CA LEU A 25 6.08 -8.61 -7.73
C LEU A 25 5.38 -8.92 -6.40
N THR A 26 6.09 -9.55 -5.46
CA THR A 26 5.56 -9.80 -4.12
C THR A 26 5.23 -8.50 -3.40
N ALA A 27 6.14 -7.51 -3.41
CA ALA A 27 5.91 -6.20 -2.81
C ALA A 27 4.72 -5.49 -3.45
N LEU A 28 4.55 -5.60 -4.77
CA LEU A 28 3.41 -5.03 -5.49
C LEU A 28 2.09 -5.68 -5.06
N ILE A 29 2.04 -7.01 -4.96
CA ILE A 29 0.84 -7.74 -4.50
C ILE A 29 0.48 -7.35 -3.07
N VAL A 30 1.48 -7.31 -2.17
CA VAL A 30 1.27 -6.89 -0.77
C VAL A 30 0.79 -5.45 -0.71
N ALA A 31 1.44 -4.54 -1.44
CA ALA A 31 1.02 -3.14 -1.51
C ALA A 31 -0.41 -3.03 -2.02
N PHE A 32 -0.78 -3.75 -3.07
CA PHE A 32 -2.14 -3.74 -3.61
C PHE A 32 -3.16 -4.24 -2.59
N ASN A 33 -2.84 -5.32 -1.86
CA ASN A 33 -3.67 -5.87 -0.81
C ASN A 33 -3.87 -4.88 0.35
N VAL A 34 -2.86 -4.07 0.68
CA VAL A 34 -2.93 -3.03 1.73
C VAL A 34 -3.57 -1.73 1.25
N LEU A 35 -3.38 -1.36 -0.02
CA LEU A 35 -4.02 -0.18 -0.61
C LEU A 35 -5.54 -0.35 -0.68
N GLN A 36 -6.05 -1.54 -1.02
CA GLN A 36 -7.48 -1.84 -1.07
C GLN A 36 -8.26 -1.41 0.19
N PRO A 37 -7.93 -1.86 1.41
CA PRO A 37 -8.60 -1.44 2.63
C PRO A 37 -8.33 0.03 2.98
N TRP A 38 -7.16 0.58 2.62
CA TRP A 38 -6.83 1.98 2.88
C TRP A 38 -7.70 2.94 2.06
N LEU A 39 -7.88 2.67 0.76
CA LEU A 39 -8.78 3.44 -0.10
C LEU A 39 -10.24 3.31 0.34
N ARG A 40 -10.70 2.09 0.69
CA ARG A 40 -12.08 1.86 1.18
C ARG A 40 -12.34 2.61 2.49
N ARG A 41 -11.40 2.59 3.45
CA ARG A 41 -11.51 3.36 4.70
C ARG A 41 -11.64 4.87 4.44
N ARG A 42 -10.85 5.40 3.50
CA ARG A 42 -10.93 6.82 3.09
C ARG A 42 -12.30 7.19 2.50
N GLN A 43 -12.89 6.30 1.70
CA GLN A 43 -14.22 6.52 1.12
C GLN A 43 -15.32 6.51 2.20
N LEU A 44 -15.25 5.57 3.15
CA LEU A 44 -16.20 5.49 4.26
C LEU A 44 -16.15 6.76 5.13
N ILE A 45 -14.96 7.24 5.50
CA ILE A 45 -14.82 8.48 6.30
C ILE A 45 -15.40 9.69 5.55
N LYS A 46 -15.17 9.79 4.23
CA LYS A 46 -15.77 10.87 3.40
C LYS A 46 -17.30 10.83 3.42
N GLN A 47 -17.88 9.63 3.33
CA GLN A 47 -19.33 9.45 3.35
C GLN A 47 -19.95 9.78 4.71
N HIS A 48 -19.32 9.36 5.82
CA HIS A 48 -19.78 9.71 7.17
C HIS A 48 -19.74 11.23 7.41
N THR A 49 -18.66 11.90 6.97
CA THR A 49 -18.53 13.36 7.13
C THR A 49 -19.64 14.13 6.41
N GLN A 50 -20.06 13.67 5.23
CA GLN A 50 -21.16 14.29 4.50
C GLN A 50 -22.52 14.07 5.17
N ARG A 51 -22.74 12.92 5.83
CA ARG A 51 -23.98 12.65 6.57
C ARG A 51 -24.10 13.50 7.83
N LEU A 52 -23.04 13.58 8.65
CA LEU A 52 -23.02 14.44 9.83
C LEU A 52 -23.24 15.92 9.49
N ARG A 53 -22.74 16.39 8.34
CA ARG A 53 -22.97 17.77 7.89
C ARG A 53 -24.45 18.05 7.55
N ARG A 54 -25.20 17.04 7.11
CA ARG A 54 -26.64 17.19 6.83
C ARG A 54 -27.46 17.15 8.11
N GLU A 55 -27.11 16.26 9.04
CA GLU A 55 -27.77 16.18 10.36
C GLU A 55 -27.55 17.46 11.19
N LYS A 56 -26.34 18.04 11.19
CA LYS A 56 -26.09 19.34 11.82
C LYS A 56 -26.86 20.50 11.20
N LYS A 57 -27.27 20.39 9.93
CA LYS A 57 -28.08 21.41 9.23
C LYS A 57 -29.58 21.24 9.50
N HIS A 58 -30.00 20.12 10.08
CA HIS A 58 -31.39 19.83 10.45
C HIS A 58 -31.59 19.68 11.97
N ALA A 59 -30.53 19.75 12.77
CA ALA A 59 -30.64 19.94 14.20
C ALA A 59 -31.34 21.29 14.43
N PRO A 60 -32.58 21.29 14.96
CA PRO A 60 -33.32 22.52 15.19
C PRO A 60 -32.58 23.28 16.29
N SER A 61 -32.11 24.49 15.96
CA SER A 61 -31.63 25.46 16.94
C SER A 61 -32.78 25.74 17.90
N THR A 62 -32.73 25.10 19.07
CA THR A 62 -33.53 25.47 20.24
C THR A 62 -32.84 26.61 20.95
#